data_AF-A0A9J6GLT1-F1
#
_entry.id   AF-A0A9J6GLT1-F1
#
_cell.length_a   1.000
_cell.length_b   1.000
_cell.length_c   1.000
_cell.angle_alpha   90.00
_cell.angle_beta   90.00
_cell.angle_gamma   90.00
#
_symmetry.space_group_name_H-M   'P 1'
#
loop_
_entity.id
_entity.type
_entity.pdbx_description
1 polymer ?
#
loop_
_entity_poly.entity_id
_entity_poly.type
_entity_poly.pdbx_seq_one_letter_code
_entity_poly.pdbx_strand_id
1 'polypeptide(L)'
;MNTAKEGPGDLDLACIKHCTSTLTGAALRCPEECTASDSGPCHIFADIEVWNEYLSLIQFELREEAPGRLHLVSFGPENLETSTLEQIHRAFTLAFILLKNHTCVVAFHMGFWSINSRHRKLISRGIQGSSALKSINVGRNKWLMDDILTSESSLTVLEELRCYALDRPRGFFRPLCSFLAKSTSIKTLDVMNVAVDAF
;
A
#
# COMPACT_ATOMS: atom_id res chain seq x y z
N MET A 1 -35.69 9.04 -12.32
CA MET A 1 -34.89 7.81 -12.42
C MET A 1 -33.86 8.01 -13.51
N ASN A 2 -32.63 8.39 -13.13
CA ASN A 2 -31.48 8.42 -14.04
C ASN A 2 -30.42 7.55 -13.39
N THR A 3 -30.22 6.37 -13.96
CA THR A 3 -29.16 5.43 -13.59
C THR A 3 -27.85 5.92 -14.18
N ALA A 4 -27.16 6.80 -13.45
CA ALA A 4 -25.75 7.06 -13.71
C ALA A 4 -24.97 5.79 -13.35
N LYS A 5 -24.54 5.06 -14.37
CA LYS A 5 -23.49 4.05 -14.24
C LYS A 5 -22.20 4.80 -13.86
N GLU A 6 -21.86 4.80 -12.58
CA GLU A 6 -20.50 5.12 -12.13
C GLU A 6 -19.59 3.95 -12.56
N GLY A 7 -19.01 4.07 -13.75
CA GLY A 7 -17.81 3.32 -14.13
C GLY A 7 -16.63 3.72 -13.24
N PRO A 8 -15.58 2.87 -13.16
CA PRO A 8 -14.48 3.07 -12.23
C PRO A 8 -13.82 4.41 -12.54
N GLY A 9 -13.77 5.30 -11.54
CA GLY A 9 -13.11 6.60 -11.68
C GLY A 9 -11.74 6.40 -12.31
N ASP A 10 -11.59 6.96 -13.51
CA ASP A 10 -10.35 6.97 -14.26
C ASP A 10 -9.25 7.44 -13.32
N LEU A 11 -8.32 6.53 -13.02
CA LEU A 11 -7.03 6.89 -12.47
C LEU A 11 -6.42 7.79 -13.55
N ASP A 12 -6.44 9.10 -13.33
CA ASP A 12 -5.87 10.05 -14.28
C ASP A 12 -4.35 9.93 -14.22
N LEU A 13 -3.82 8.90 -14.90
CA LEU A 13 -2.40 8.65 -15.10
C LEU A 13 -1.73 9.83 -15.81
N ALA A 14 -2.49 10.69 -16.52
CA ALA A 14 -1.96 11.91 -17.10
C ALA A 14 -1.53 12.93 -16.02
N CYS A 15 -2.12 12.87 -14.82
CA CYS A 15 -1.80 13.75 -13.69
C CYS A 15 -0.40 13.50 -13.09
N ILE A 16 0.24 12.36 -13.38
CA ILE A 16 1.58 12.01 -12.88
C ILE A 16 2.70 12.54 -13.81
N LYS A 17 2.40 12.88 -15.07
CA LYS A 17 3.40 13.29 -16.08
C LYS A 17 4.14 14.61 -15.77
N HIS A 18 3.77 15.30 -14.70
CA HIS A 18 4.35 16.58 -14.29
C HIS A 18 4.80 16.62 -12.83
N CYS A 19 5.09 15.47 -12.23
CA CYS A 19 5.70 15.41 -10.91
C CYS A 19 7.19 15.78 -11.02
N THR A 20 7.60 16.96 -10.54
CA THR A 20 9.01 17.34 -10.32
C THR A 20 9.33 17.48 -8.83
N SER A 21 10.45 16.88 -8.40
CA SER A 21 11.03 17.03 -7.07
C SER A 21 11.19 18.51 -6.72
N THR A 22 10.70 18.91 -5.56
CA THR A 22 10.87 20.26 -5.00
C THR A 22 12.29 20.48 -4.47
N LEU A 23 13.01 19.40 -4.11
CA LEU A 23 14.38 19.45 -3.61
C LEU A 23 15.43 19.50 -4.71
N THR A 24 15.23 18.71 -5.77
CA THR A 24 16.25 18.50 -6.83
C THR A 24 15.82 19.03 -8.19
N GLY A 25 14.53 19.35 -8.38
CA GLY A 25 13.97 19.67 -9.70
C GLY A 25 13.82 18.46 -10.63
N ALA A 26 14.23 17.25 -10.18
CA ALA A 26 14.17 16.05 -11.00
C ALA A 26 12.72 15.64 -11.29
N ALA A 27 12.41 15.32 -12.54
CA ALA A 27 11.11 14.77 -12.91
C ALA A 27 10.99 13.33 -12.40
N LEU A 28 9.87 13.02 -11.74
CA LEU A 28 9.52 11.66 -11.37
C LEU A 28 9.25 10.86 -12.65
N ARG A 29 10.15 9.93 -12.94
CA ARG A 29 9.89 8.89 -13.93
C ARG A 29 8.98 7.87 -13.25
N CYS A 30 7.70 7.88 -13.63
CA CYS A 30 6.72 6.90 -13.21
C CYS A 30 6.37 5.96 -14.37
N PRO A 31 7.22 4.98 -14.70
CA PRO A 31 6.81 3.84 -15.51
C PRO A 31 5.57 3.20 -14.93
N GLU A 32 4.61 2.92 -15.80
CA GLU A 32 3.40 2.21 -15.39
C GLU A 32 3.72 0.75 -15.02
N GLU A 33 4.88 0.21 -15.41
CA GLU A 33 5.27 -1.18 -15.19
C GLU A 33 6.64 -1.32 -14.52
N CYS A 34 6.82 -2.42 -13.78
CA CYS A 34 8.12 -2.77 -13.22
C CYS A 34 9.14 -3.04 -14.32
N THR A 35 10.32 -2.41 -14.24
CA THR A 35 11.43 -2.71 -15.15
C THR A 35 12.46 -3.66 -14.55
N ALA A 36 12.16 -4.27 -13.40
CA ALA A 36 13.01 -5.32 -12.83
C ALA A 36 13.07 -6.50 -13.81
N SER A 37 14.27 -6.99 -14.08
CA SER A 37 14.49 -8.13 -14.96
C SER A 37 15.77 -8.86 -14.56
N ASP A 38 16.02 -10.01 -15.17
CA ASP A 38 17.27 -10.78 -14.94
C ASP A 38 18.52 -9.97 -15.28
N SER A 39 18.40 -8.93 -16.12
CA SER A 39 19.50 -8.09 -16.56
C SER A 39 19.74 -6.85 -15.68
N GLY A 40 18.88 -6.55 -14.70
CA GLY A 40 19.12 -5.41 -13.82
C GLY A 40 17.97 -5.02 -12.87
N PRO A 41 18.27 -4.16 -11.87
CA PRO A 41 17.28 -3.67 -10.94
C PRO A 41 16.26 -2.76 -11.63
N CYS A 42 15.10 -2.60 -11.00
CA CYS A 42 14.08 -1.67 -11.47
C CYS A 42 14.61 -0.23 -11.47
N HIS A 43 14.19 0.60 -12.43
CA HIS A 43 14.59 2.01 -12.52
C HIS A 43 14.26 2.80 -11.24
N ILE A 44 13.24 2.37 -10.49
CA ILE A 44 12.84 2.99 -9.23
C ILE A 44 13.99 3.09 -8.23
N PHE A 45 14.94 2.14 -8.25
CA PHE A 45 16.10 2.15 -7.36
C PHE A 45 17.01 3.35 -7.59
N ALA A 46 17.07 3.88 -8.81
CA ALA A 46 17.84 5.08 -9.12
C ALA A 46 17.16 6.37 -8.65
N ASP A 47 15.84 6.35 -8.46
CA ASP A 47 15.02 7.53 -8.19
C ASP A 47 14.30 7.44 -6.82
N ILE A 48 14.73 6.56 -5.89
CA ILE A 48 14.04 6.30 -4.59
C ILE A 48 13.78 7.58 -3.81
N GLU A 49 14.77 8.48 -3.73
CA GLU A 49 14.64 9.74 -2.99
C GLU A 49 13.49 10.61 -3.53
N VAL A 50 13.35 10.68 -4.86
CA VAL A 50 12.27 11.42 -5.52
C VAL A 50 10.92 10.76 -5.25
N TRP A 51 10.85 9.43 -5.29
CA TRP A 51 9.63 8.71 -4.90
C TRP A 51 9.24 8.98 -3.44
N ASN A 52 10.20 8.96 -2.53
CA ASN A 52 9.96 9.21 -1.10
C ASN A 52 9.51 10.65 -0.83
N GLU A 53 9.96 11.63 -1.63
CA GLU A 53 9.43 12.99 -1.55
C GLU A 53 7.91 13.02 -1.76
N TYR A 54 7.38 12.32 -2.77
CA TYR A 54 5.94 12.26 -3.01
C TYR A 54 5.20 11.38 -2.00
N LEU A 55 5.77 10.23 -1.64
CA LEU A 55 5.14 9.33 -0.69
C LEU A 55 5.09 9.93 0.72
N SER A 56 6.01 10.84 1.06
CA SER A 56 5.99 11.55 2.34
C SER A 56 4.73 12.40 2.54
N LEU A 57 4.12 12.89 1.45
CA LEU A 57 2.84 13.63 1.46
C LEU A 57 1.68 12.78 2.00
N ILE A 58 1.85 11.46 2.01
CA ILE A 58 0.91 10.48 2.56
C ILE A 58 1.56 9.61 3.62
N GLN A 59 2.65 10.08 4.27
CA GLN A 59 3.34 9.38 5.34
C GLN A 59 3.78 7.95 4.97
N PHE A 60 4.21 7.75 3.72
CA PHE A 60 4.81 6.52 3.23
C PHE A 60 6.22 6.78 2.73
N GLU A 61 7.03 5.75 2.73
CA GLU A 61 8.34 5.73 2.10
C GLU A 61 8.64 4.32 1.56
N LEU A 62 9.49 4.27 0.55
CA LEU A 62 10.15 3.08 0.05
C LEU A 62 11.46 2.88 0.80
N ARG A 63 11.63 1.69 1.37
CA ARG A 63 12.87 1.24 1.98
C ARG A 63 13.40 0.00 1.28
N GLU A 64 14.68 -0.01 0.93
CA GLU A 64 15.36 -1.20 0.44
C GLU A 64 15.90 -2.01 1.63
N GLU A 65 15.26 -3.13 1.93
CA GLU A 65 15.68 -4.02 3.02
C GLU A 65 16.66 -5.10 2.53
N ALA A 66 16.62 -5.42 1.24
CA ALA A 66 17.57 -6.30 0.58
C ALA A 66 17.74 -5.88 -0.87
N PRO A 67 18.88 -6.20 -1.52
CA PRO A 67 19.14 -5.81 -2.90
C PRO A 67 17.96 -6.16 -3.84
N GLY A 68 17.38 -5.15 -4.47
CA GLY A 68 16.27 -5.32 -5.41
C GLY A 68 14.90 -5.54 -4.77
N ARG A 69 14.77 -5.38 -3.44
CA ARG A 69 13.52 -5.59 -2.70
C ARG A 69 13.14 -4.36 -1.88
N LEU A 70 12.02 -3.77 -2.27
CA LEU A 70 11.44 -2.59 -1.63
C LEU A 70 10.27 -2.95 -0.72
N HIS A 71 10.22 -2.22 0.38
CA HIS A 71 9.11 -2.21 1.32
C HIS A 71 8.44 -0.84 1.23
N LEU A 72 7.13 -0.81 1.04
CA LEU A 72 6.33 0.40 1.19
C LEU A 72 5.89 0.50 2.65
N VAL A 73 6.52 1.39 3.40
CA VAL A 73 6.37 1.50 4.85
C VAL A 73 5.77 2.84 5.19
N SER A 74 4.75 2.84 6.05
CA SER A 74 4.25 4.07 6.62
C SER A 74 5.14 4.53 7.77
N PHE A 75 5.45 5.82 7.84
CA PHE A 75 6.05 6.42 9.03
C PHE A 75 4.98 7.16 9.87
N GLY A 76 5.35 7.52 11.11
CA GLY A 76 4.44 8.08 12.11
C GLY A 76 3.79 9.41 11.70
N PRO A 77 2.87 9.95 12.52
CA PRO A 77 2.20 11.18 12.20
C PRO A 77 3.18 12.35 12.23
N GLU A 78 3.68 12.74 11.07
CA GLU A 78 4.22 14.08 10.86
C GLU A 78 3.07 15.02 10.50
N ASN A 79 3.10 16.24 11.01
CA ASN A 79 2.10 17.27 10.71
C ASN A 79 2.06 17.51 9.19
N LEU A 80 1.09 16.90 8.50
CA LEU A 80 0.83 17.04 7.05
C LEU A 80 0.25 18.41 6.69
N GLU A 81 0.69 19.48 7.34
CA GLU A 81 -0.03 20.76 7.34
C GLU A 81 0.19 21.61 6.08
N THR A 82 0.90 21.11 5.06
CA THR A 82 1.26 21.93 3.88
C THR A 82 0.85 21.34 2.52
N SER A 83 0.24 20.15 2.46
CA SER A 83 -0.09 19.50 1.17
C SER A 83 -1.50 19.82 0.67
N THR A 84 -1.64 20.09 -0.62
CA THR A 84 -2.94 20.26 -1.28
C THR A 84 -3.65 18.91 -1.47
N LEU A 85 -4.98 18.92 -1.62
CA LEU A 85 -5.75 17.70 -1.90
C LEU A 85 -5.28 17.00 -3.19
N GLU A 86 -4.87 17.77 -4.19
CA GLU A 86 -4.35 17.25 -5.45
C GLU A 86 -3.01 16.53 -5.26
N GLN A 87 -2.10 17.11 -4.47
CA GLN A 87 -0.82 16.48 -4.12
C GLN A 87 -1.04 15.16 -3.38
N ILE A 88 -1.94 15.16 -2.39
CA ILE A 88 -2.33 13.96 -1.65
C ILE A 88 -2.91 12.91 -2.60
N HIS A 89 -3.79 13.30 -3.52
CA HIS A 89 -4.39 12.39 -4.50
C HIS A 89 -3.33 11.74 -5.39
N ARG A 90 -2.40 12.54 -5.93
CA ARG A 90 -1.28 12.03 -6.75
C ARG A 90 -0.41 11.06 -5.97
N ALA A 91 -0.07 11.37 -4.72
CA ALA A 91 0.74 10.50 -3.87
C ALA A 91 0.05 9.15 -3.62
N PHE A 92 -1.27 9.12 -3.37
CA PHE A 92 -2.01 7.86 -3.25
C PHE A 92 -2.09 7.08 -4.56
N THR A 93 -2.20 7.76 -5.70
CA THR A 93 -2.14 7.12 -7.02
C THR A 93 -0.76 6.50 -7.27
N LEU A 94 0.32 7.17 -6.89
CA LEU A 94 1.68 6.61 -6.95
C LEU A 94 1.82 5.37 -6.07
N ALA A 95 1.33 5.40 -4.82
CA ALA A 95 1.32 4.22 -3.96
C ALA A 95 0.52 3.05 -4.56
N PHE A 96 -0.62 3.33 -5.20
CA PHE A 96 -1.39 2.31 -5.92
C PHE A 96 -0.60 1.70 -7.08
N ILE A 97 0.08 2.50 -7.91
CA ILE A 97 0.89 2.02 -9.03
C ILE A 97 2.04 1.15 -8.52
N LEU A 98 2.73 1.60 -7.46
CA LEU A 98 3.80 0.83 -6.83
C LEU A 98 3.32 -0.55 -6.37
N LEU A 99 2.24 -0.59 -5.60
CA LEU A 99 1.72 -1.84 -5.06
C LEU A 99 1.23 -2.79 -6.15
N LYS A 100 0.56 -2.25 -7.17
CA LYS A 100 -0.06 -3.06 -8.22
C LYS A 100 0.94 -3.54 -9.27
N ASN A 101 1.85 -2.66 -9.71
CA ASN A 101 2.62 -2.88 -10.93
C ASN A 101 4.10 -3.15 -10.68
N HIS A 102 4.65 -2.83 -9.51
CA HIS A 102 6.07 -3.02 -9.23
C HIS A 102 6.34 -4.33 -8.48
N THR A 103 6.91 -5.30 -9.19
CA THR A 103 7.30 -6.60 -8.61
C THR A 103 8.46 -6.51 -7.62
N CYS A 104 9.20 -5.40 -7.61
CA CYS A 104 10.22 -5.13 -6.60
C CYS A 104 9.64 -4.69 -5.26
N VAL A 105 8.36 -4.30 -5.18
CA VAL A 105 7.67 -3.98 -3.91
C VAL A 105 7.12 -5.27 -3.31
N VAL A 106 7.85 -5.82 -2.34
CA VAL A 106 7.58 -7.15 -1.77
C VAL A 106 6.90 -7.09 -0.40
N ALA A 107 6.86 -5.92 0.24
CA ALA A 107 6.19 -5.77 1.52
C ALA A 107 5.44 -4.45 1.63
N PHE A 108 4.34 -4.49 2.37
CA PHE A 108 3.53 -3.32 2.69
C PHE A 108 3.28 -3.23 4.19
N HIS A 109 3.74 -2.16 4.82
CA HIS A 109 3.59 -1.92 6.25
C HIS A 109 2.82 -0.63 6.50
N MET A 110 1.67 -0.72 7.17
CA MET A 110 0.86 0.44 7.55
C MET A 110 0.64 0.47 9.06
N GLY A 111 1.09 1.55 9.71
CA GLY A 111 1.03 1.79 11.15
C GLY A 111 -0.31 2.34 11.63
N PHE A 112 -0.26 3.36 12.49
CA PHE A 112 -1.39 3.77 13.33
C PHE A 112 -2.20 4.99 12.83
N TRP A 113 -1.86 5.58 11.69
CA TRP A 113 -2.55 6.77 11.19
C TRP A 113 -3.71 6.42 10.25
N SER A 114 -4.63 7.37 10.07
CA SER A 114 -5.88 7.19 9.33
C SER A 114 -5.83 7.82 7.94
N ILE A 115 -6.16 7.03 6.91
CA ILE A 115 -6.37 7.52 5.54
C ILE A 115 -7.83 7.98 5.37
N ASN A 116 -8.07 9.01 4.56
CA ASN A 116 -9.44 9.42 4.19
C ASN A 116 -10.18 8.33 3.39
N SER A 117 -11.51 8.32 3.39
CA SER A 117 -12.29 7.20 2.80
C SER A 117 -12.06 6.98 1.30
N ARG A 118 -11.82 8.06 0.53
CA ARG A 118 -11.61 7.98 -0.94
C ARG A 118 -10.31 7.26 -1.29
N HIS A 119 -9.22 7.55 -0.57
CA HIS A 119 -7.90 6.99 -0.86
C HIS A 119 -7.67 5.60 -0.29
N ARG A 120 -8.45 5.17 0.72
CA ARG A 120 -8.45 3.78 1.23
C ARG A 120 -8.59 2.74 0.13
N LYS A 121 -9.52 2.97 -0.80
CA LYS A 121 -9.79 2.07 -1.93
C LYS A 121 -8.60 1.95 -2.88
N LEU A 122 -7.77 2.99 -3.02
CA LEU A 122 -6.58 2.94 -3.86
C LEU A 122 -5.54 1.99 -3.28
N ILE A 123 -5.21 2.12 -1.99
CA ILE A 123 -4.26 1.24 -1.32
C ILE A 123 -4.76 -0.21 -1.33
N SER A 124 -6.03 -0.43 -0.97
CA SER A 124 -6.67 -1.73 -0.97
C SER A 124 -6.60 -2.41 -2.35
N ARG A 125 -7.00 -1.71 -3.43
CA ARG A 125 -6.91 -2.23 -4.80
C ARG A 125 -5.48 -2.46 -5.26
N GLY A 126 -4.53 -1.63 -4.81
CA GLY A 126 -3.11 -1.80 -5.10
C GLY A 126 -2.57 -3.10 -4.51
N ILE A 127 -2.85 -3.34 -3.22
CA ILE A 127 -2.48 -4.58 -2.52
C ILE A 127 -3.11 -5.79 -3.20
N GLN A 128 -4.43 -5.75 -3.42
CA GLN A 128 -5.18 -6.85 -4.05
C GLN A 128 -4.72 -7.13 -5.49
N GLY A 129 -4.23 -6.11 -6.19
CA GLY A 129 -3.69 -6.26 -7.54
C GLY A 129 -2.23 -6.71 -7.58
N SER A 130 -1.56 -6.82 -6.43
CA SER A 130 -0.13 -7.14 -6.39
C SER A 130 0.12 -8.62 -6.59
N SER A 131 1.04 -8.94 -7.50
CA SER A 131 1.56 -10.30 -7.70
C SER A 131 2.85 -10.58 -6.94
N ALA A 132 3.40 -9.60 -6.20
CA ALA A 132 4.72 -9.68 -5.59
C ALA A 132 4.73 -9.45 -4.07
N LEU A 133 3.63 -8.98 -3.47
CA LEU A 133 3.56 -8.77 -2.02
C LEU A 133 3.65 -10.09 -1.25
N LYS A 134 4.78 -10.27 -0.57
CA LYS A 134 5.10 -11.39 0.30
C LYS A 134 4.81 -11.12 1.77
N SER A 135 4.84 -9.86 2.20
CA SER A 135 4.61 -9.49 3.59
C SER A 135 3.65 -8.31 3.70
N ILE A 136 2.62 -8.47 4.53
CA ILE A 136 1.68 -7.40 4.86
C ILE A 136 1.63 -7.24 6.38
N ASN A 137 1.92 -6.04 6.85
CA ASN A 137 1.80 -5.66 8.25
C ASN A 137 0.82 -4.49 8.39
N VAL A 138 -0.33 -4.76 9.00
CA VAL A 138 -1.37 -3.74 9.22
C VAL A 138 -1.56 -3.50 10.72
N GLY A 139 -1.32 -2.26 11.12
CA GLY A 139 -1.57 -1.69 12.44
C GLY A 139 -3.06 -1.68 12.82
N ARG A 140 -3.51 -0.59 13.44
CA ARG A 140 -4.92 -0.40 13.86
C ARG A 140 -5.88 -0.11 12.70
N ASN A 141 -5.47 -0.32 11.46
CA ASN A 141 -6.27 -0.03 10.27
C ASN A 141 -7.27 -1.17 9.98
N LYS A 142 -8.40 -1.15 10.71
CA LYS A 142 -9.46 -2.16 10.59
C LYS A 142 -9.96 -2.34 9.15
N TRP A 143 -10.30 -1.23 8.50
CA TRP A 143 -10.83 -1.21 7.14
C TRP A 143 -9.91 -1.93 6.14
N LEU A 144 -8.59 -1.75 6.26
CA LEU A 144 -7.64 -2.33 5.32
C LEU A 144 -7.55 -3.84 5.50
N MET A 145 -7.52 -4.30 6.75
CA MET A 145 -7.56 -5.73 7.02
C MET A 145 -8.88 -6.36 6.58
N ASP A 146 -10.02 -5.70 6.80
CA ASP A 146 -11.31 -6.22 6.34
C ASP A 146 -11.31 -6.35 4.81
N ASP A 147 -10.78 -5.36 4.08
CA ASP A 147 -10.59 -5.40 2.63
C ASP A 147 -9.63 -6.50 2.15
N ILE A 148 -8.54 -6.76 2.88
CA ILE A 148 -7.60 -7.84 2.56
C ILE A 148 -8.28 -9.19 2.76
N LEU A 149 -8.93 -9.41 3.92
CA LEU A 149 -9.53 -10.69 4.29
C LEU A 149 -10.78 -11.04 3.48
N THR A 150 -11.49 -10.04 2.97
CA THR A 150 -12.67 -10.22 2.12
C THR A 150 -12.31 -10.26 0.63
N SER A 151 -11.06 -9.99 0.27
CA SER A 151 -10.66 -9.98 -1.12
C SER A 151 -10.79 -11.36 -1.76
N GLU A 152 -11.35 -11.38 -2.97
CA GLU A 152 -11.28 -12.55 -3.86
C GLU A 152 -9.94 -12.63 -4.59
N SER A 153 -9.14 -11.57 -4.53
CA SER A 153 -7.81 -11.56 -5.13
C SER A 153 -6.91 -12.57 -4.45
N SER A 154 -6.18 -13.30 -5.29
CA SER A 154 -5.25 -14.30 -4.84
C SER A 154 -3.92 -13.60 -4.57
N LEU A 155 -3.76 -13.13 -3.33
CA LEU A 155 -2.46 -12.82 -2.72
C LEU A 155 -1.64 -14.13 -2.63
N THR A 156 -1.39 -14.77 -3.78
CA THR A 156 -0.92 -16.14 -3.93
C THR A 156 0.49 -16.32 -3.43
N VAL A 157 1.26 -15.24 -3.37
CA VAL A 157 2.65 -15.23 -2.90
C VAL A 157 2.80 -14.63 -1.50
N LEU A 158 1.69 -14.33 -0.81
CA LEU A 158 1.75 -13.76 0.53
C LEU A 158 2.24 -14.80 1.54
N GLU A 159 3.44 -14.58 2.06
CA GLU A 159 4.10 -15.48 3.01
C GLU A 159 3.87 -15.04 4.47
N GLU A 160 3.72 -13.74 4.71
CA GLU A 160 3.57 -13.16 6.04
C GLU A 160 2.36 -12.22 6.13
N LEU A 161 1.50 -12.46 7.11
CA LEU A 161 0.42 -11.55 7.47
C LEU A 161 0.54 -11.19 8.96
N ARG A 162 0.74 -9.90 9.25
CA ARG A 162 0.76 -9.36 10.60
C ARG A 162 -0.36 -8.36 10.76
N CYS A 163 -1.13 -8.49 11.85
CA CYS A 163 -2.22 -7.58 12.12
C CYS A 163 -2.38 -7.29 13.61
N TYR A 164 -2.77 -6.06 13.93
CA TYR A 164 -3.15 -5.67 15.28
C TYR A 164 -4.66 -5.87 15.47
N ALA A 165 -5.03 -6.65 16.48
CA ALA A 165 -6.40 -7.07 16.77
C ALA A 165 -7.14 -6.17 17.76
N LEU A 166 -6.58 -5.00 18.10
CA LEU A 166 -7.23 -4.00 18.94
C LEU A 166 -8.65 -3.70 18.43
N ASP A 167 -9.64 -3.85 19.33
CA ASP A 167 -11.07 -3.61 19.09
C ASP A 167 -11.73 -4.45 17.98
N ARG A 168 -11.17 -5.62 17.64
CA ARG A 168 -11.77 -6.48 16.62
C ARG A 168 -12.86 -7.39 17.24
N PRO A 169 -14.14 -7.25 16.84
CA PRO A 169 -15.21 -8.09 17.37
C PRO A 169 -14.99 -9.56 16.99
N ARG A 170 -15.69 -10.49 17.66
CA ARG A 170 -15.69 -11.95 17.35
C ARG A 170 -15.85 -12.26 15.86
N GLY A 171 -16.43 -11.34 15.08
CA GLY A 171 -16.56 -11.44 13.62
C GLY A 171 -15.28 -11.32 12.80
N PHE A 172 -14.12 -10.92 13.36
CA PHE A 172 -12.85 -10.81 12.61
C PHE A 172 -12.23 -12.18 12.25
N PHE A 173 -12.33 -13.15 13.16
CA PHE A 173 -11.71 -14.45 12.95
C PHE A 173 -12.36 -15.25 11.83
N ARG A 174 -13.64 -15.04 11.53
CA ARG A 174 -14.33 -15.79 10.47
C ARG A 174 -13.79 -15.45 9.07
N PRO A 175 -13.69 -14.17 8.64
CA PRO A 175 -12.97 -13.79 7.43
C PRO A 175 -11.51 -14.23 7.44
N LEU A 176 -10.81 -14.09 8.57
CA LEU A 176 -9.41 -14.51 8.67
C LEU A 176 -9.25 -16.01 8.40
N CYS A 177 -10.01 -16.87 9.07
CA CYS A 177 -9.98 -18.31 8.84
C CYS A 177 -10.36 -18.67 7.40
N SER A 178 -11.33 -17.95 6.82
CA SER A 178 -11.75 -18.18 5.43
C SER A 178 -10.66 -17.79 4.42
N PHE A 179 -9.93 -16.71 4.69
CA PHE A 179 -8.78 -16.28 3.91
C PHE A 179 -7.63 -17.28 4.03
N LEU A 180 -7.29 -17.70 5.26
CA LEU A 180 -6.22 -18.68 5.51
C LEU A 180 -6.51 -20.03 4.86
N ALA A 181 -7.77 -20.50 4.90
CA ALA A 181 -8.17 -21.76 4.26
C ALA A 181 -8.01 -21.73 2.73
N LYS A 182 -8.01 -20.55 2.11
CA LYS A 182 -7.78 -20.36 0.67
C LYS A 182 -6.32 -20.10 0.33
N SER A 183 -5.53 -19.64 1.30
CA SER A 183 -4.12 -19.34 1.07
C SER A 183 -3.27 -20.62 1.09
N THR A 184 -2.36 -20.73 0.13
CA THR A 184 -1.40 -21.84 0.05
C THR A 184 0.04 -21.41 0.35
N SER A 185 0.28 -20.11 0.55
CA SER A 185 1.62 -19.53 0.68
C SER A 185 1.93 -18.95 2.05
N ILE A 186 0.92 -18.68 2.89
CA ILE A 186 1.13 -18.10 4.22
C ILE A 186 1.93 -19.07 5.09
N LYS A 187 3.06 -18.58 5.59
CA LYS A 187 3.98 -19.27 6.50
C LYS A 187 3.91 -18.67 7.91
N THR A 188 3.70 -17.35 7.98
CA THR A 188 3.71 -16.60 9.23
C THR A 188 2.41 -15.82 9.37
N LEU A 189 1.70 -16.07 10.46
CA LEU A 189 0.55 -15.28 10.89
C LEU A 189 0.84 -14.72 12.27
N ASP A 190 0.87 -13.39 12.39
CA ASP A 190 1.01 -12.69 13.67
C ASP A 190 -0.25 -11.86 13.94
N VAL A 191 -0.95 -12.20 15.02
CA VAL A 191 -2.15 -11.48 15.46
C VAL A 191 -1.84 -10.90 16.83
N MET A 192 -1.38 -9.66 16.84
CA MET A 192 -1.03 -8.97 18.07
C MET A 192 -2.29 -8.48 18.75
N ASN A 193 -2.62 -9.08 19.91
CA ASN A 193 -3.64 -8.58 20.81
C ASN A 193 -2.95 -7.72 21.88
N VAL A 194 -2.97 -6.41 21.70
CA VAL A 194 -2.64 -5.51 22.81
C VAL A 194 -3.92 -5.38 23.61
N ALA A 195 -4.07 -6.13 24.71
CA ALA A 195 -5.06 -5.75 25.69
C ALA A 195 -4.71 -4.31 26.11
N VAL A 196 -5.59 -3.36 25.84
CA VAL A 196 -5.50 -2.07 26.53
C VAL A 196 -5.92 -2.40 27.96
N ASP A 197 -4.95 -2.69 28.81
CA ASP A 197 -5.17 -2.57 30.24
C ASP A 197 -5.68 -1.14 30.47
N ALA A 198 -6.92 -1.05 30.93
CA ALA A 198 -7.60 0.18 31.21
C ALA A 198 -6.79 1.01 32.22
N PHE A 199 -6.40 2.21 31.82
CA PHE A 199 -6.02 3.29 32.72
C PHE A 199 -7.06 4.40 32.61
#